data_AF-A0A1G3ATV4-F1
#
_entry.id   AF-A0A1G3ATV4-F1
#
_cell.length_a   1.000
_cell.length_b   1.000
_cell.length_c   1.000
_cell.angle_alpha   90.00
_cell.angle_beta   90.00
_cell.angle_gamma   90.00
#
_symmetry.space_group_name_H-M   'P 1'
#
loop_
_entity.id
_entity.type
_entity.pdbx_description
1 polymer ?
#
loop_
_entity_poly.entity_id
_entity_poly.type
_entity_poly.pdbx_seq_one_letter_code
_entity_poly.pdbx_strand_id
1 'polypeptide(L)'
;MERSLSVLLPVHNAQSHLALLVEEFLEILPELTRDFEVVIVDDGSGDATIEVADELARHYPQVVAVRHASPRGRIATLRTALERSRGEILLVRDDDCDLPLDEAHRLWRATDEHEIVLGQFGLPPEPKWPGWPAPDAKGGMQMLARRAIEPLIASLTDQTTLRAALLEYGHSWHEVEVTDCTGERAARRASAFAYRVLPGELGQAVRPARTDPPSSPGVRPKRPKYLTALKDFALGE
;
A
#
# COMPACT_ATOMS: atom_id res chain seq x y z
N MET A 1 -18.91 -16.50 5.77
CA MET A 1 -19.02 -15.03 5.69
C MET A 1 -17.80 -14.55 4.93
N GLU A 2 -17.96 -13.56 4.06
CA GLU A 2 -16.81 -12.92 3.41
C GLU A 2 -16.08 -12.07 4.48
N ARG A 3 -14.76 -12.24 4.63
CA ARG A 3 -13.97 -11.55 5.67
C ARG A 3 -13.76 -10.09 5.26
N SER A 4 -13.88 -9.16 6.20
CA SER A 4 -13.67 -7.73 5.94
C SER A 4 -12.23 -7.29 6.20
N LEU A 5 -11.76 -6.28 5.47
CA LEU A 5 -10.37 -5.83 5.48
C LEU A 5 -10.25 -4.32 5.73
N SER A 6 -9.44 -3.92 6.70
CA SER A 6 -9.06 -2.51 6.88
C SER A 6 -7.57 -2.33 6.63
N VAL A 7 -7.23 -1.40 5.73
CA VAL A 7 -5.85 -0.92 5.60
C VAL A 7 -5.63 0.20 6.61
N LEU A 8 -4.62 0.06 7.44
CA LEU A 8 -4.15 1.09 8.36
C LEU A 8 -2.94 1.77 7.71
N LEU A 9 -3.15 2.99 7.22
CA LEU A 9 -2.17 3.75 6.45
C LEU A 9 -1.76 5.03 7.22
N PRO A 10 -0.76 4.96 8.11
CA PRO A 10 -0.17 6.15 8.69
C PRO A 10 0.64 6.91 7.63
N VAL A 11 0.51 8.23 7.59
CA VAL A 11 1.20 9.08 6.60
C VAL A 11 1.76 10.34 7.24
N HIS A 12 2.89 10.84 6.72
CA HIS A 12 3.45 12.13 7.11
C HIS A 12 4.25 12.75 5.95
N ASN A 13 3.84 13.93 5.47
CA ASN A 13 4.39 14.62 4.30
C ASN A 13 4.41 13.75 3.03
N ALA A 14 3.25 13.16 2.71
CA ALA A 14 3.04 12.21 1.62
C ALA A 14 2.33 12.81 0.39
N GLN A 15 2.19 14.14 0.29
CA GLN A 15 1.36 14.79 -0.75
C GLN A 15 1.70 14.35 -2.19
N SER A 16 2.96 14.00 -2.45
CA SER A 16 3.48 13.68 -3.78
C SER A 16 3.10 12.29 -4.28
N HIS A 17 2.75 11.37 -3.37
CA HIS A 17 2.55 9.95 -3.72
C HIS A 17 1.30 9.32 -3.08
N LEU A 18 0.67 9.95 -2.09
CA LEU A 18 -0.50 9.42 -1.39
C LEU A 18 -1.64 9.01 -2.34
N ALA A 19 -1.96 9.86 -3.31
CA ALA A 19 -3.03 9.59 -4.28
C ALA A 19 -2.76 8.32 -5.09
N LEU A 20 -1.53 8.14 -5.57
CA LEU A 20 -1.14 6.95 -6.34
C LEU A 20 -1.19 5.68 -5.50
N LEU A 21 -0.73 5.76 -4.25
CA LEU A 21 -0.76 4.63 -3.32
C LEU A 21 -2.20 4.19 -3.02
N VAL A 22 -3.11 5.14 -2.77
CA VAL A 22 -4.52 4.85 -2.49
C VAL A 22 -5.24 4.32 -3.73
N GLU A 23 -4.93 4.82 -4.93
CA GLU A 23 -5.42 4.24 -6.18
C GLU A 23 -4.99 2.77 -6.33
N GLU A 24 -3.74 2.45 -6.03
CA GLU A 24 -3.24 1.06 -6.09
C GLU A 24 -3.97 0.15 -5.10
N PHE A 25 -4.25 0.63 -3.87
CA PHE A 25 -5.12 -0.09 -2.95
C PHE A 25 -6.53 -0.31 -3.53
N LEU A 26 -7.15 0.73 -4.08
CA LEU A 26 -8.50 0.63 -4.64
C LEU A 26 -8.59 -0.29 -5.87
N GLU A 27 -7.49 -0.52 -6.57
CA GLU A 27 -7.39 -1.50 -7.66
C GLU A 27 -7.28 -2.94 -7.12
N ILE A 28 -6.47 -3.17 -6.09
CA ILE A 28 -6.11 -4.53 -5.63
C ILE A 28 -7.08 -5.09 -4.58
N LEU A 29 -7.50 -4.27 -3.61
CA LEU A 29 -8.32 -4.74 -2.48
C LEU A 29 -9.66 -5.39 -2.88
N PRO A 30 -10.39 -4.94 -3.93
CA PRO A 30 -11.60 -5.61 -4.39
C PRO A 30 -11.41 -7.05 -4.83
N GLU A 31 -10.17 -7.45 -5.18
CA GLU A 31 -9.85 -8.83 -5.54
C GLU A 31 -9.66 -9.73 -4.30
N LEU A 32 -9.42 -9.14 -3.12
CA LEU A 32 -9.29 -9.86 -1.85
C LEU A 32 -10.64 -10.05 -1.16
N THR A 33 -11.43 -8.97 -1.10
CA THR A 33 -12.76 -8.95 -0.48
C THR A 33 -13.56 -7.74 -0.98
N ARG A 34 -14.88 -7.86 -1.03
CA ARG A 34 -15.77 -6.73 -1.33
C ARG A 34 -15.96 -5.76 -0.17
N ASP A 35 -15.73 -6.21 1.06
CA ASP A 35 -15.88 -5.40 2.27
C ASP A 35 -14.52 -4.92 2.76
N PHE A 36 -14.08 -3.79 2.21
CA PHE A 36 -12.78 -3.21 2.56
C PHE A 36 -12.87 -1.70 2.78
N GLU A 37 -11.89 -1.19 3.52
CA GLU A 37 -11.66 0.23 3.71
C GLU A 37 -10.16 0.56 3.78
N VAL A 38 -9.82 1.81 3.46
CA VAL A 38 -8.48 2.38 3.64
C VAL A 38 -8.56 3.53 4.62
N VAL A 39 -7.97 3.35 5.79
CA VAL A 39 -7.95 4.35 6.86
C VAL A 39 -6.62 5.08 6.84
N ILE A 40 -6.63 6.28 6.26
CA ILE A 40 -5.50 7.19 6.17
C ILE A 40 -5.45 8.03 7.45
N VAL A 41 -4.31 8.03 8.13
CA VAL A 41 -4.07 8.87 9.30
C VAL A 41 -2.86 9.75 9.08
N ASP A 42 -3.12 11.04 8.82
CA ASP A 42 -2.09 12.09 8.73
C ASP A 42 -1.55 12.46 10.11
N ASP A 43 -0.25 12.23 10.33
CA ASP A 43 0.49 12.55 11.55
C ASP A 43 0.87 14.04 11.63
N GLY A 44 -0.09 14.94 11.38
CA GLY A 44 0.13 16.38 11.44
C GLY A 44 1.17 16.87 10.43
N SER A 45 1.03 16.48 9.16
CA SER A 45 1.90 16.92 8.07
C SER A 45 1.96 18.45 7.96
N GLY A 46 3.12 18.95 7.52
CA GLY A 46 3.38 20.36 7.26
C GLY A 46 3.11 20.78 5.81
N ASP A 47 2.73 19.83 4.97
CA ASP A 47 2.49 19.98 3.54
C ASP A 47 1.00 19.72 3.21
N ALA A 48 0.65 19.53 1.93
CA ALA A 48 -0.74 19.34 1.49
C ALA A 48 -1.31 17.91 1.65
N THR A 49 -0.69 17.06 2.49
CA THR A 49 -1.06 15.64 2.62
C THR A 49 -2.51 15.43 3.03
N ILE A 50 -3.03 16.22 3.98
CA ILE A 50 -4.42 16.07 4.42
C ILE A 50 -5.40 16.51 3.36
N GLU A 51 -5.09 17.55 2.59
CA GLU A 51 -5.95 18.04 1.52
C GLU A 51 -6.13 16.94 0.45
N VAL A 52 -5.05 16.24 0.13
CA VAL A 52 -5.08 15.05 -0.73
C VAL A 52 -5.90 13.92 -0.10
N ALA A 53 -5.68 13.60 1.17
CA ALA A 53 -6.43 12.54 1.87
C ALA A 53 -7.94 12.84 1.94
N ASP A 54 -8.32 14.06 2.25
CA ASP A 54 -9.72 14.50 2.29
C ASP A 54 -10.36 14.45 0.91
N GLU A 55 -9.62 14.81 -0.14
CA GLU A 55 -10.12 14.67 -1.51
C GLU A 55 -10.35 13.21 -1.88
N LEU A 56 -9.45 12.30 -1.52
CA LEU A 56 -9.63 10.87 -1.72
C LEU A 56 -10.86 10.35 -0.96
N ALA A 57 -11.05 10.72 0.30
CA ALA A 57 -12.22 10.34 1.09
C ALA A 57 -13.55 10.88 0.53
N ARG A 58 -13.53 12.06 -0.12
CA ARG A 58 -14.72 12.61 -0.81
C ARG A 58 -15.10 11.81 -2.05
N HIS A 59 -14.11 11.26 -2.77
CA HIS A 59 -14.34 10.55 -4.02
C HIS A 59 -14.57 9.04 -3.84
N TYR A 60 -13.99 8.44 -2.81
CA TYR A 60 -14.01 7.01 -2.58
C TYR A 60 -14.66 6.69 -1.22
N PRO A 61 -15.89 6.13 -1.20
CA PRO A 61 -16.58 5.78 0.04
C PRO A 61 -15.84 4.79 0.94
N GLN A 62 -14.89 4.03 0.39
CA GLN A 62 -14.02 3.10 1.11
C GLN A 62 -12.85 3.79 1.82
N VAL A 63 -12.61 5.08 1.57
CA VAL A 63 -11.49 5.82 2.15
C VAL A 63 -11.96 6.66 3.32
N VAL A 64 -11.27 6.53 4.45
CA VAL A 64 -11.46 7.32 5.66
C VAL A 64 -10.19 8.11 5.92
N ALA A 65 -10.29 9.44 5.97
CA ALA A 65 -9.17 10.33 6.29
C ALA A 65 -9.31 10.89 7.71
N VAL A 66 -8.21 10.88 8.46
CA VAL A 66 -8.11 11.46 9.81
C VAL A 66 -6.80 12.22 9.92
N ARG A 67 -6.83 13.39 10.57
CA ARG A 67 -5.63 14.19 10.85
C ARG A 67 -5.39 14.34 12.34
N HIS A 68 -4.13 14.22 12.75
CA HIS A 68 -3.66 14.68 14.05
C HIS A 68 -3.29 16.16 13.99
N ALA A 69 -3.62 16.92 15.04
CA ALA A 69 -3.34 18.36 15.10
C ALA A 69 -1.84 18.70 15.13
N SER A 70 -1.01 17.74 15.54
CA SER A 70 0.46 17.80 15.57
C SER A 70 1.01 16.40 15.42
N PRO A 71 2.28 16.22 15.01
CA PRO A 71 2.91 14.91 14.98
C PRO A 71 2.88 14.22 16.35
N ARG A 72 2.40 12.98 16.37
CA ARG A 72 2.28 12.09 17.53
C ARG A 72 3.00 10.76 17.33
N GLY A 73 3.51 10.51 16.13
CA GLY A 73 4.29 9.35 15.77
C GLY A 73 3.44 8.14 15.38
N ARG A 74 4.12 7.17 14.77
CA ARG A 74 3.52 6.02 14.11
C ARG A 74 2.61 5.15 14.98
N ILE A 75 2.97 4.92 16.25
CA ILE A 75 2.11 4.12 17.15
C ILE A 75 0.78 4.85 17.40
N ALA A 76 0.81 6.17 17.55
CA ALA A 76 -0.39 6.97 17.78
C ALA A 76 -1.29 7.00 16.54
N THR A 77 -0.71 7.09 15.35
CA THR A 77 -1.48 7.00 14.09
C THR A 77 -2.07 5.62 13.88
N LEU A 78 -1.33 4.54 14.13
CA LEU A 78 -1.87 3.18 14.08
C LEU A 78 -3.00 2.94 15.09
N ARG A 79 -2.89 3.45 16.32
CA ARG A 79 -3.98 3.39 17.30
C ARG A 79 -5.22 4.12 16.80
N THR A 80 -5.04 5.30 16.24
CA THR A 80 -6.13 6.07 15.63
C THR A 80 -6.76 5.32 14.46
N ALA A 81 -5.95 4.71 13.60
CA ALA A 81 -6.43 3.92 12.47
C ALA A 81 -7.21 2.68 12.94
N LEU A 82 -6.72 2.00 13.99
CA LEU A 82 -7.38 0.83 14.59
C LEU A 82 -8.76 1.19 15.18
N GLU A 83 -8.87 2.32 15.87
CA GLU A 83 -10.13 2.83 16.44
C GLU A 83 -11.15 3.22 15.36
N ARG A 84 -10.68 3.65 14.20
CA ARG A 84 -11.51 4.13 13.09
C ARG A 84 -11.91 3.03 12.10
N SER A 85 -11.12 1.97 12.05
CA SER A 85 -11.36 0.79 11.22
C SER A 85 -12.36 -0.18 11.83
N ARG A 86 -12.93 -1.04 10.98
CA ARG A 86 -13.99 -2.01 11.29
C ARG A 86 -13.70 -3.42 10.78
N GLY A 87 -12.72 -3.58 9.90
CA GLY A 87 -12.33 -4.85 9.29
C GLY A 87 -11.88 -5.89 10.30
N GLU A 88 -12.22 -7.15 10.02
CA GLU A 88 -11.80 -8.31 10.80
C GLU A 88 -10.32 -8.62 10.60
N ILE A 89 -9.81 -8.38 9.40
CA ILE A 89 -8.39 -8.44 9.04
C ILE A 89 -7.87 -7.02 8.88
N LEU A 90 -6.66 -6.79 9.37
CA LEU A 90 -5.96 -5.51 9.32
C LEU A 90 -4.74 -5.65 8.45
N LEU A 91 -4.61 -4.81 7.45
CA LEU A 91 -3.39 -4.63 6.67
C LEU A 91 -2.68 -3.37 7.17
N VAL A 92 -1.56 -3.55 7.85
CA VAL A 92 -0.72 -2.44 8.31
C VAL A 92 0.34 -2.17 7.26
N ARG A 93 0.37 -0.94 6.76
CA ARG A 93 1.30 -0.55 5.71
C ARG A 93 1.70 0.92 5.82
N ASP A 94 3.01 1.14 5.82
CA ASP A 94 3.61 2.47 5.72
C ASP A 94 3.57 2.98 4.27
N ASP A 95 3.57 4.31 4.11
CA ASP A 95 3.52 5.00 2.81
C ASP A 95 4.83 4.87 2.02
N ASP A 96 5.96 4.69 2.71
CA ASP A 96 7.29 4.44 2.15
C ASP A 96 7.65 2.95 1.99
N CYS A 97 6.66 2.05 2.12
CA CYS A 97 6.88 0.61 2.01
C CYS A 97 7.27 0.19 0.58
N ASP A 98 8.45 -0.42 0.43
CA ASP A 98 9.00 -0.87 -0.86
C ASP A 98 8.33 -2.14 -1.42
N LEU A 99 7.56 -2.88 -0.62
CA LEU A 99 6.92 -4.11 -1.07
C LEU A 99 5.83 -3.81 -2.10
N PRO A 100 5.70 -4.54 -3.20
CA PRO A 100 4.59 -4.34 -4.13
C PRO A 100 3.25 -4.67 -3.47
N LEU A 101 2.19 -3.91 -3.76
CA LEU A 101 0.87 -4.18 -3.17
C LEU A 101 0.23 -5.48 -3.67
N ASP A 102 0.58 -5.94 -4.88
CA ASP A 102 0.16 -7.25 -5.42
C ASP A 102 0.50 -8.43 -4.50
N GLU A 103 1.46 -8.26 -3.59
CA GLU A 103 1.85 -9.33 -2.67
C GLU A 103 0.86 -9.47 -1.50
N ALA A 104 -0.05 -8.50 -1.34
CA ALA A 104 -1.18 -8.59 -0.42
C ALA A 104 -2.05 -9.83 -0.68
N HIS A 105 -2.13 -10.35 -1.91
CA HIS A 105 -2.84 -11.59 -2.22
C HIS A 105 -2.25 -12.81 -1.50
N ARG A 106 -0.92 -12.87 -1.39
CA ARG A 106 -0.25 -13.99 -0.72
C ARG A 106 -0.47 -13.93 0.78
N LEU A 107 -0.34 -12.73 1.36
CA LEU A 107 -0.61 -12.52 2.78
C LEU A 107 -2.09 -12.83 3.10
N TRP A 108 -3.01 -12.35 2.27
CA TRP A 108 -4.45 -12.58 2.44
C TRP A 108 -4.81 -14.06 2.46
N ARG A 109 -4.24 -14.88 1.58
CA ARG A 109 -4.45 -16.34 1.60
C ARG A 109 -3.91 -16.98 2.88
N ALA A 110 -2.73 -16.58 3.33
CA ALA A 110 -2.16 -17.11 4.56
C ALA A 110 -3.01 -16.77 5.80
N THR A 111 -3.82 -15.69 5.76
CA THR A 111 -4.73 -15.37 6.87
C THR A 111 -5.90 -16.36 7.04
N ASP A 112 -6.10 -17.32 6.11
CA ASP A 112 -7.08 -18.40 6.29
C ASP A 112 -6.65 -19.37 7.41
N GLU A 113 -5.33 -19.58 7.58
CA GLU A 113 -4.76 -20.54 8.52
C GLU A 113 -4.01 -19.86 9.68
N HIS A 114 -3.63 -18.59 9.51
CA HIS A 114 -2.79 -17.86 10.45
C HIS A 114 -3.43 -16.53 10.86
N GLU A 115 -3.40 -16.23 12.16
CA GLU A 115 -3.91 -14.94 12.65
C GLU A 115 -2.97 -13.79 12.35
N ILE A 116 -1.69 -14.07 12.14
CA ILE A 116 -0.63 -13.08 11.97
C ILE A 116 0.26 -13.53 10.81
N VAL A 117 0.37 -12.66 9.81
CA VAL A 117 1.14 -12.90 8.60
C VAL A 117 2.06 -11.72 8.33
N LEU A 118 3.36 -12.00 8.20
CA LEU A 118 4.39 -11.00 7.93
C LEU A 118 4.91 -11.18 6.50
N GLY A 119 4.83 -10.13 5.69
CA GLY A 119 5.46 -10.04 4.38
C GLY A 119 6.86 -9.46 4.52
N GLN A 120 7.87 -10.18 4.02
CA GLN A 120 9.26 -9.74 4.05
C GLN A 120 9.86 -9.68 2.66
N PHE A 121 10.62 -8.62 2.36
CA PHE A 121 11.59 -8.68 1.28
C PHE A 121 12.58 -9.80 1.62
N GLY A 122 12.97 -10.63 0.65
CA GLY A 122 13.95 -11.71 0.87
C GLY A 122 15.12 -11.26 1.76
N LEU A 123 15.66 -12.18 2.57
CA LEU A 123 16.63 -11.89 3.65
C LEU A 123 17.53 -10.70 3.31
N PRO A 124 17.63 -9.68 4.19
CA PRO A 124 18.51 -8.54 3.91
C PRO A 124 19.91 -9.10 3.58
N PRO A 125 20.58 -8.58 2.54
CA PRO A 125 21.91 -9.06 2.19
C PRO A 125 22.78 -9.03 3.45
N GLU A 126 23.57 -10.08 3.66
CA GLU A 126 24.46 -10.15 4.82
C GLU A 126 25.19 -8.81 4.98
N PRO A 127 25.29 -8.29 6.22
CA PRO A 127 25.93 -7.01 6.43
C PRO A 127 27.34 -7.06 5.84
N LYS A 128 27.67 -6.09 4.99
CA LYS A 128 28.98 -6.01 4.32
C LYS A 128 30.15 -6.01 5.30
N TRP A 129 29.90 -5.68 6.57
CA TRP A 129 30.89 -5.72 7.65
C TRP A 129 30.35 -6.40 8.92
N PRO A 130 31.17 -7.25 9.59
CA PRO A 130 30.84 -7.81 10.88
C PRO A 130 30.53 -6.72 11.91
N GLY A 131 29.38 -6.81 12.58
CA GLY A 131 28.94 -5.85 13.60
C GLY A 131 28.16 -4.65 13.08
N TRP A 132 28.00 -4.50 11.76
CA TRP A 132 27.02 -3.58 11.20
C TRP A 132 25.63 -4.24 11.27
N PRO A 133 24.57 -3.54 11.71
CA PRO A 133 23.22 -4.08 11.62
C PRO A 133 22.93 -4.39 10.15
N ALA A 134 22.39 -5.58 9.86
CA ALA A 134 21.79 -5.81 8.56
C ALA A 134 20.80 -4.65 8.30
N PRO A 135 20.75 -4.07 7.09
CA PRO A 135 19.79 -3.01 6.83
C PRO A 135 18.42 -3.57 7.21
N ASP A 136 17.81 -2.98 8.25
CA ASP A 136 16.43 -3.31 8.62
C ASP A 136 15.64 -3.20 7.32
N ALA A 137 15.00 -4.28 6.91
CA ALA A 137 14.13 -4.28 5.75
C ALA A 137 13.02 -3.28 6.06
N LYS A 138 13.22 -2.02 5.65
CA LYS A 138 12.22 -0.96 5.80
C LYS A 138 10.97 -1.42 5.07
N GLY A 139 9.82 -1.32 5.73
CA GLY A 139 8.53 -1.52 5.07
C GLY A 139 8.15 -2.98 4.87
N GLY A 140 8.15 -3.79 5.94
CA GLY A 140 7.42 -5.04 5.92
C GLY A 140 5.90 -4.82 5.85
N MET A 141 5.19 -5.56 5.01
CA MET A 141 3.72 -5.55 5.00
C MET A 141 3.23 -6.51 6.10
N GLN A 142 2.27 -6.10 6.93
CA GLN A 142 1.73 -6.99 7.97
C GLN A 142 0.23 -7.16 7.79
N MET A 143 -0.25 -8.40 7.79
CA MET A 143 -1.67 -8.72 7.85
C MET A 143 -1.98 -9.45 9.15
N LEU A 144 -2.91 -8.92 9.95
CA LEU A 144 -3.24 -9.48 11.26
C LEU A 144 -4.76 -9.53 11.45
N ALA A 145 -5.25 -10.56 12.11
CA ALA A 145 -6.60 -10.56 12.63
C ALA A 145 -6.74 -9.47 13.70
N ARG A 146 -7.81 -8.66 13.63
CA ARG A 146 -8.06 -7.55 14.56
C ARG A 146 -7.94 -7.96 16.03
N ARG A 147 -8.40 -9.16 16.39
CA ARG A 147 -8.35 -9.66 17.78
C ARG A 147 -6.93 -9.87 18.33
N ALA A 148 -5.92 -9.97 17.45
CA ALA A 148 -4.53 -10.21 17.84
C ALA A 148 -3.72 -8.91 17.99
N ILE A 149 -4.23 -7.75 17.53
CA ILE A 149 -3.40 -6.55 17.39
C ILE A 149 -3.11 -5.81 18.71
N GLU A 150 -4.02 -5.83 19.69
CA GLU A 150 -3.91 -4.96 20.87
C GLU A 150 -2.60 -5.14 21.67
N PRO A 151 -2.13 -6.36 21.99
CA PRO A 151 -0.82 -6.52 22.64
C PRO A 151 0.37 -6.20 21.73
N LEU A 152 0.17 -6.21 20.41
CA LEU A 152 1.23 -6.09 19.41
C LEU A 152 1.40 -4.69 18.85
N ILE A 153 0.43 -3.80 19.04
CA ILE A 153 0.39 -2.50 18.35
C ILE A 153 1.62 -1.62 18.63
N ALA A 154 2.17 -1.69 19.84
CA ALA A 154 3.40 -0.98 20.19
C ALA A 154 4.64 -1.51 19.47
N SER A 155 4.59 -2.78 19.05
CA SER A 155 5.68 -3.50 18.40
C SER A 155 5.59 -3.52 16.88
N LEU A 156 4.49 -3.00 16.30
CA LEU A 156 4.32 -2.90 14.85
C LEU A 156 5.27 -1.89 14.20
N THR A 157 6.12 -1.17 14.97
CA THR A 157 7.08 -0.16 14.49
C THR A 157 8.05 -0.69 13.45
N ASP A 158 8.47 -1.94 13.61
CA ASP A 158 9.41 -2.64 12.77
C ASP A 158 9.24 -4.15 12.98
N GLN A 159 9.70 -4.95 12.01
CA GLN A 159 9.50 -6.39 12.08
C GLN A 159 10.31 -7.07 13.20
N THR A 160 11.43 -6.49 13.63
CA THR A 160 12.29 -7.07 14.67
C THR A 160 11.58 -7.02 16.02
N THR A 161 11.08 -5.84 16.39
CA THR A 161 10.28 -5.63 17.60
C THR A 161 8.98 -6.44 17.56
N LEU A 162 8.33 -6.53 16.40
CA LEU A 162 7.15 -7.36 16.24
C LEU A 162 7.43 -8.84 16.50
N ARG A 163 8.49 -9.42 15.91
CA ARG A 163 8.89 -10.82 16.14
C ARG A 163 9.19 -11.09 17.61
N ALA A 164 9.91 -10.18 18.27
CA ALA A 164 10.19 -10.29 19.70
C ALA A 164 8.90 -10.33 20.53
N ALA A 165 7.94 -9.46 20.23
CA ALA A 165 6.64 -9.43 20.91
C ALA A 165 5.81 -10.69 20.62
N LEU A 166 5.81 -11.18 19.38
CA LEU A 166 5.11 -12.42 19.01
C LEU A 166 5.60 -13.61 19.83
N LEU A 167 6.92 -13.73 20.00
CA LEU A 167 7.54 -14.74 20.87
C LEU A 167 7.16 -14.54 22.34
N GLU A 168 7.22 -13.31 22.85
CA GLU A 168 6.89 -12.97 24.23
C GLU A 168 5.43 -13.31 24.59
N TYR A 169 4.49 -12.99 23.71
CA TYR A 169 3.06 -13.24 23.91
C TYR A 169 2.61 -14.64 23.47
N GLY A 170 3.52 -15.47 22.94
CA GLY A 170 3.22 -16.85 22.53
C GLY A 170 2.31 -16.95 21.31
N HIS A 171 2.31 -15.94 20.44
CA HIS A 171 1.55 -15.99 19.19
C HIS A 171 2.30 -16.81 18.13
N SER A 172 1.58 -17.64 17.37
CA SER A 172 2.08 -18.20 16.12
C SER A 172 1.93 -17.17 14.99
N TRP A 173 2.90 -17.12 14.09
CA TRP A 173 2.83 -16.30 12.88
C TRP A 173 3.36 -17.08 11.68
N HIS A 174 3.00 -16.59 10.50
CA HIS A 174 3.51 -17.08 9.23
C HIS A 174 4.28 -15.98 8.51
N GLU A 175 5.41 -16.33 7.90
CA GLU A 175 6.20 -15.41 7.11
C GLU A 175 6.08 -15.74 5.63
N VAL A 176 5.71 -14.74 4.84
CA VAL A 176 5.64 -14.84 3.39
C VAL A 176 6.83 -14.10 2.83
N GLU A 177 7.71 -14.85 2.14
CA GLU A 177 8.77 -14.23 1.35
C GLU A 177 8.16 -13.57 0.11
N VAL A 178 8.35 -12.26 0.04
CA VAL A 178 7.91 -11.44 -1.06
C VAL A 178 9.09 -11.27 -2.02
N THR A 179 8.94 -11.82 -3.21
CA THR A 179 9.97 -11.75 -4.25
C THR A 179 9.87 -10.41 -4.96
N ASP A 180 11.02 -9.79 -5.17
CA ASP A 180 11.14 -8.62 -6.01
C ASP A 180 10.57 -8.89 -7.41
N CYS A 181 9.52 -8.16 -7.80
CA CYS A 181 8.98 -8.19 -9.17
C CYS A 181 9.54 -7.06 -10.05
N THR A 182 10.70 -6.47 -9.68
CA THR A 182 11.42 -5.44 -10.44
C THR A 182 11.65 -5.78 -11.91
N GLY A 183 11.68 -7.06 -12.32
CA GLY A 183 11.91 -7.44 -13.71
C GLY A 183 10.77 -7.07 -14.68
N GLU A 184 9.54 -7.51 -14.40
CA GLU A 184 8.48 -7.50 -15.41
C GLU A 184 7.53 -6.29 -15.32
N ARG A 185 7.37 -5.69 -14.13
CA ARG A 185 6.48 -4.53 -13.94
C ARG A 185 7.20 -3.20 -13.88
N ALA A 186 8.48 -3.12 -13.50
CA ALA A 186 9.26 -1.89 -13.70
C ALA A 186 9.43 -1.58 -15.19
N ALA A 187 9.60 -2.62 -16.03
CA ALA A 187 9.58 -2.50 -17.49
C ALA A 187 8.22 -2.02 -18.04
N ARG A 188 7.10 -2.43 -17.40
CA ARG A 188 5.76 -1.87 -17.69
C ARG A 188 5.59 -0.46 -17.15
N ARG A 189 6.15 -0.10 -15.99
CA ARG A 189 6.18 1.28 -15.44
C ARG A 189 6.95 2.22 -16.39
N ALA A 190 8.12 1.80 -16.89
CA ALA A 190 8.90 2.58 -17.87
C ALA A 190 8.23 2.65 -19.25
N SER A 191 7.65 1.55 -19.75
CA SER A 191 6.97 1.53 -21.06
C SER A 191 5.59 2.20 -21.05
N ALA A 192 4.86 2.19 -19.93
CA ALA A 192 3.61 2.95 -19.78
C ALA A 192 3.88 4.46 -19.59
N PHE A 193 5.06 4.83 -19.11
CA PHE A 193 5.52 6.22 -19.02
C PHE A 193 6.09 6.76 -20.35
N ALA A 194 6.67 5.89 -21.21
CA ALA A 194 7.21 6.29 -22.51
C ALA A 194 6.15 6.55 -23.62
N TYR A 195 4.87 6.28 -23.39
CA TYR A 195 3.78 6.61 -24.31
C TYR A 195 2.65 7.38 -23.62
N ARG A 196 2.94 8.57 -23.08
CA ARG A 196 1.98 9.69 -22.96
C ARG A 196 2.65 10.87 -22.27
N VAL A 197 3.41 11.66 -23.02
CA VAL A 197 3.45 13.13 -23.04
C VAL A 197 4.41 13.49 -24.17
N LEU A 198 3.87 14.03 -25.27
CA LEU A 198 4.41 15.12 -26.12
C LEU A 198 3.45 15.30 -27.31
N PRO A 199 2.85 16.49 -27.52
CA PRO A 199 2.23 16.84 -28.79
C PRO A 199 3.30 17.48 -29.70
N GLY A 200 3.53 16.91 -30.88
CA GLY A 200 4.39 17.52 -31.90
C GLY A 200 4.83 16.52 -32.98
N GLU A 201 4.54 16.85 -34.24
CA GLU A 201 4.56 16.00 -35.42
C GLU A 201 5.94 15.40 -35.80
N LEU A 202 5.95 14.19 -36.36
CA LEU A 202 6.40 13.84 -37.73
C LEU A 202 6.84 12.37 -37.84
N GLY A 203 6.43 11.71 -38.93
CA GLY A 203 7.18 10.61 -39.52
C GLY A 203 6.48 9.25 -39.55
N GLN A 204 5.98 8.89 -40.74
CA GLN A 204 5.46 7.56 -41.09
C GLN A 204 6.51 6.46 -40.85
N ALA A 205 6.10 5.35 -40.23
CA ALA A 205 6.76 4.05 -40.39
C ALA A 205 5.75 2.90 -40.31
N VAL A 206 5.86 2.01 -41.29
CA VAL A 206 4.96 0.93 -41.69
C VAL A 206 4.93 -0.23 -40.68
N ARG A 207 3.73 -0.76 -40.37
CA ARG A 207 3.51 -2.00 -39.59
C ARG A 207 3.52 -3.23 -40.51
N PRO A 208 4.08 -4.40 -40.10
CA PRO A 208 3.63 -5.68 -40.62
C PRO A 208 2.49 -6.24 -39.76
N ALA A 209 1.51 -6.84 -40.43
CA ALA A 209 0.27 -7.35 -39.88
C ALA A 209 0.45 -8.65 -39.08
N ARG A 210 -0.38 -8.85 -38.04
CA ARG A 210 -0.95 -10.17 -37.69
C ARG A 210 -2.10 -10.08 -36.66
N THR A 211 -3.29 -10.42 -37.19
CA THR A 211 -4.41 -11.24 -36.63
C THR A 211 -4.85 -11.07 -35.17
N ASP A 212 -6.10 -10.61 -35.02
CA ASP A 212 -6.89 -10.53 -33.79
C ASP A 212 -7.43 -11.90 -33.31
N PRO A 213 -7.59 -12.09 -31.98
CA PRO A 213 -8.69 -12.86 -31.40
C PRO A 213 -9.61 -11.95 -30.53
N PRO A 214 -10.80 -12.46 -30.11
CA PRO A 214 -12.04 -11.72 -30.24
C PRO A 214 -12.39 -10.76 -29.10
N SER A 215 -13.27 -9.84 -29.48
CA SER A 215 -13.86 -8.73 -28.75
C SER A 215 -14.76 -9.12 -27.59
N SER A 216 -14.52 -8.46 -26.45
CA SER A 216 -15.55 -8.05 -25.49
C SER A 216 -15.06 -6.79 -24.77
N PRO A 217 -15.61 -5.59 -25.03
CA PRO A 217 -15.16 -4.39 -24.36
C PRO A 217 -15.78 -4.32 -22.97
N GLY A 218 -15.05 -4.81 -21.97
CA GLY A 218 -15.19 -4.30 -20.61
C GLY A 218 -14.84 -2.81 -20.64
N VAL A 219 -15.85 -1.95 -20.53
CA VAL A 219 -15.65 -0.49 -20.46
C VAL A 219 -14.88 -0.22 -19.17
N ARG A 220 -13.57 0.00 -19.27
CA ARG A 220 -12.81 0.60 -18.17
C ARG A 220 -13.40 2.00 -17.93
N PRO A 221 -13.72 2.38 -16.69
CA PRO A 221 -14.20 3.73 -16.41
C PRO A 221 -13.14 4.73 -16.90
N LYS A 222 -13.57 5.72 -17.68
CA LYS A 222 -12.70 6.82 -18.10
C LYS A 222 -12.20 7.53 -16.85
N ARG A 223 -10.88 7.69 -16.74
CA ARG A 223 -10.24 8.47 -15.66
C ARG A 223 -10.94 9.82 -15.51
N PRO A 224 -11.46 10.14 -14.31
CA PRO A 224 -12.03 11.45 -14.05
C PRO A 224 -10.99 12.56 -14.24
N LYS A 225 -11.40 13.69 -14.81
CA LYS A 225 -10.51 14.83 -15.12
C LYS A 225 -9.84 15.45 -13.88
N TYR A 226 -10.38 15.25 -12.67
CA TYR A 226 -9.84 15.82 -11.44
C TYR A 226 -8.55 15.13 -10.98
N LEU A 227 -8.30 13.86 -11.35
CA LEU A 227 -7.04 13.17 -11.05
C LEU A 227 -5.84 13.79 -11.78
N THR A 228 -6.09 14.38 -12.95
CA THR A 228 -5.09 15.20 -13.64
C THR A 228 -4.81 16.46 -12.84
N ALA A 229 -5.85 17.14 -12.34
CA ALA A 229 -5.69 18.33 -11.51
C ALA A 229 -5.03 18.05 -10.14
N LEU A 230 -5.33 16.92 -9.51
CA LEU A 230 -4.67 16.45 -8.27
C LEU A 230 -3.19 16.13 -8.51
N LYS A 231 -2.89 15.50 -9.65
CA LYS A 231 -1.51 15.23 -10.07
C LYS A 231 -0.74 16.53 -10.32
N ASP A 232 -1.35 17.47 -11.04
CA ASP A 232 -0.74 18.77 -11.36
C ASP A 232 -0.51 19.57 -10.05
N PHE A 233 -1.48 19.56 -9.13
CA PHE A 233 -1.36 20.14 -7.79
C PHE A 233 -0.26 19.50 -6.93
N ALA A 234 -0.17 18.15 -6.91
CA ALA A 234 0.85 17.42 -6.17
C ALA A 234 2.28 17.66 -6.72
N LEU A 235 2.39 17.99 -8.01
CA LEU A 235 3.65 18.32 -8.69
C LEU A 235 3.98 19.83 -8.67
N GLY A 236 3.07 20.66 -8.17
CA GLY A 236 3.26 22.11 -8.09
C GLY A 236 3.18 22.85 -9.43
N GLU A 237 2.47 22.29 -10.41
CA GLU A 237 2.18 22.91 -11.72
C GLU A 237 0.85 23.67 -11.75
#